data_AF-A0A4P5W336-F1
#
_entry.id   AF-A0A4P5W336-F1
#
_cell.length_a   1.000
_cell.length_b   1.000
_cell.length_c   1.000
_cell.angle_alpha   90.00
_cell.angle_beta   90.00
_cell.angle_gamma   90.00
#
_symmetry.space_group_name_H-M   'P 1'
#
loop_
_entity.id
_entity.type
_entity.pdbx_description
1 polymer ?
#
loop_
_entity_poly.entity_id
_entity_poly.type
_entity_poly.pdbx_seq_one_letter_code
_entity_poly.pdbx_strand_id
1 'polypeptide(L)'
;MTNHRLPEDLTPADARGCADWFTRYTPFIQAETRRQIAYKRRMWPDVPDGAHAKYTNHTYPHILPDSDWRLNLFAPIAAQAEAYLRAENIEIHSEKANLRSSQFACLNVLFPLRLNLDAARAFLAPCLPGVRRVLSVEFEVTGNDDALAFMGDPPGGKRGANRTSIDAVVEWLNDTHDTPQTKPHCTFIEWKYTEEGFGSCGGYASKGNPNPRVCETLDPLKNPVASCYLASGASSRVRRNYWKHTPPTWLTALAGATGCPFRGPLYQLWRQRLLADHFASTGRYSSVNLVAVHWSANASLADVPPALRGAAQPKETVGQLWNRATGGFTELPIEALLRAYDDAPTSQLSEWREYVRERYGV
;
A
#
# COMPACT_ATOMS: atom_id res chain seq x y z
N MET A 1 25.47 -29.70 7.79
CA MET A 1 25.05 -28.30 8.07
C MET A 1 26.17 -27.40 7.60
N THR A 2 26.06 -26.86 6.38
CA THR A 2 27.02 -25.92 5.84
C THR A 2 26.87 -24.59 6.56
N ASN A 3 27.93 -24.18 7.29
CA ASN A 3 28.04 -22.87 7.91
C ASN A 3 28.11 -21.80 6.81
N HIS A 4 26.97 -21.30 6.35
CA HIS A 4 26.94 -20.03 5.65
C HIS A 4 27.27 -18.94 6.67
N ARG A 5 28.55 -18.57 6.76
CA ARG A 5 28.93 -17.30 7.39
C ARG A 5 28.12 -16.21 6.70
N LEU A 6 27.32 -15.51 7.50
CA LEU A 6 26.60 -14.34 7.04
C LEU A 6 27.63 -13.29 6.59
N PRO A 7 27.33 -12.53 5.52
CA PRO A 7 28.07 -11.31 5.19
C PRO A 7 28.30 -10.45 6.44
N GLU A 8 29.52 -9.91 6.60
CA GLU A 8 29.94 -9.11 7.78
C GLU A 8 29.07 -7.86 8.01
N ASP A 9 28.26 -7.46 7.03
CA ASP A 9 27.32 -6.35 7.08
C ASP A 9 25.94 -6.70 7.70
N LEU A 10 25.71 -7.95 8.13
CA LEU A 10 24.41 -8.46 8.61
C LEU A 10 24.35 -8.83 10.11
N THR A 11 25.25 -8.34 10.97
CA THR A 11 25.24 -8.60 12.43
C THR A 11 24.75 -7.41 13.28
N PRO A 12 23.99 -7.62 14.38
CA PRO A 12 22.84 -8.50 14.52
C PRO A 12 21.54 -7.79 15.02
N ALA A 13 20.44 -8.53 14.96
CA ALA A 13 19.06 -8.04 15.05
C ALA A 13 18.27 -8.41 16.31
N ASP A 14 18.87 -9.02 17.33
CA ASP A 14 18.21 -9.28 18.62
C ASP A 14 19.26 -9.34 19.74
N ALA A 15 18.81 -9.33 21.00
CA ALA A 15 19.68 -9.41 22.19
C ALA A 15 20.60 -10.65 22.23
N ARG A 16 20.45 -11.59 21.29
CA ARG A 16 21.21 -12.84 21.20
C ARG A 16 22.25 -12.82 20.07
N GLY A 17 22.32 -11.75 19.29
CA GLY A 17 23.33 -11.61 18.25
C GLY A 17 23.07 -12.42 16.98
N CYS A 18 21.84 -12.90 16.74
CA CYS A 18 21.56 -13.81 15.62
C CYS A 18 20.98 -13.11 14.38
N ALA A 19 21.38 -13.53 13.18
CA ALA A 19 20.83 -13.02 11.92
C ALA A 19 19.66 -13.86 11.36
N ASP A 20 19.07 -14.76 12.15
CA ASP A 20 17.92 -15.59 11.75
C ASP A 20 16.69 -14.79 11.31
N TRP A 21 16.61 -13.51 11.66
CA TRP A 21 15.56 -12.62 11.14
C TRP A 21 15.61 -12.47 9.62
N PHE A 22 16.81 -12.43 9.04
CA PHE A 22 17.02 -12.17 7.62
C PHE A 22 16.67 -13.39 6.76
N THR A 23 16.98 -14.60 7.24
CA THR A 23 16.70 -15.85 6.53
C THR A 23 15.21 -16.17 6.48
N ARG A 24 14.39 -15.58 7.36
CA ARG A 24 12.92 -15.70 7.37
C ARG A 24 12.24 -14.89 6.27
N TYR A 25 12.93 -13.92 5.68
CA TYR A 25 12.38 -13.08 4.63
C TYR A 25 12.37 -13.79 3.27
N THR A 26 11.44 -13.39 2.42
CA THR A 26 11.40 -13.82 1.02
C THR A 26 12.67 -13.37 0.28
N PRO A 27 13.05 -14.03 -0.84
CA PRO A 27 14.23 -13.64 -1.61
C PRO A 27 14.24 -12.16 -2.03
N PHE A 28 13.06 -11.62 -2.38
CA PHE A 28 12.91 -10.21 -2.71
C PHE A 28 13.23 -9.30 -1.52
N ILE A 29 12.64 -9.57 -0.36
CA ILE A 29 12.86 -8.77 0.85
C ILE A 29 14.33 -8.84 1.30
N GLN A 30 14.97 -10.01 1.16
CA GLN A 30 16.40 -10.17 1.42
C GLN A 30 17.26 -9.30 0.49
N ALA A 31 16.99 -9.34 -0.82
CA ALA A 31 17.68 -8.53 -1.81
C ALA A 31 17.47 -7.03 -1.54
N GLU A 32 16.24 -6.63 -1.25
CA GLU A 32 15.90 -5.25 -0.93
C GLU A 32 16.64 -4.80 0.32
N THR A 33 16.58 -5.58 1.39
CA THR A 33 17.28 -5.27 2.65
C THR A 33 18.77 -5.02 2.43
N ARG A 34 19.46 -5.87 1.64
CA ARG A 34 20.87 -5.64 1.30
C ARG A 34 21.08 -4.33 0.53
N ARG A 35 20.22 -4.04 -0.45
CA ARG A 35 20.26 -2.76 -1.18
C ARG A 35 20.10 -1.57 -0.24
N GLN A 36 19.14 -1.62 0.68
CA GLN A 36 18.89 -0.55 1.64
C GLN A 36 20.07 -0.33 2.58
N ILE A 37 20.72 -1.42 3.04
CA ILE A 37 21.94 -1.34 3.86
C ILE A 37 23.08 -0.70 3.07
N ALA A 38 23.35 -1.19 1.86
CA ALA A 38 24.41 -0.64 1.01
C ALA A 38 24.19 0.84 0.71
N TYR A 39 22.95 1.23 0.39
CA TYR A 39 22.56 2.62 0.20
C TYR A 39 22.82 3.46 1.46
N LYS A 40 22.34 3.02 2.63
CA LYS A 40 22.54 3.72 3.90
C LYS A 40 24.02 3.93 4.21
N ARG A 41 24.84 2.88 4.11
CA ARG A 41 26.28 2.94 4.43
C ARG A 41 27.05 3.84 3.47
N ARG A 42 26.64 3.92 2.20
CA ARG A 42 27.24 4.84 1.22
C ARG A 42 26.84 6.29 1.49
N MET A 43 25.55 6.55 1.70
CA MET A 43 25.03 7.91 1.82
C MET A 43 25.31 8.53 3.18
N TRP A 44 25.28 7.72 4.23
CA TRP A 44 25.39 8.14 5.62
C TRP A 44 26.26 7.17 6.43
N PRO A 45 27.59 7.13 6.16
CA PRO A 45 28.50 6.17 6.80
C PRO A 45 28.52 6.29 8.33
N ASP A 46 28.32 7.50 8.85
CA ASP A 46 28.37 7.79 10.29
C ASP A 46 27.01 7.63 11.00
N VAL A 47 25.93 7.31 10.27
CA VAL A 47 24.61 7.13 10.87
C VAL A 47 24.45 5.72 11.44
N PRO A 48 24.21 5.58 12.77
CA PRO A 48 24.13 4.28 13.42
C PRO A 48 22.85 3.53 13.03
N ASP A 49 22.74 2.28 13.48
CA ASP A 49 21.58 1.43 13.20
C ASP A 49 20.40 1.76 14.10
N GLY A 50 19.23 1.88 13.49
CA GLY A 50 18.00 2.24 14.15
C GLY A 50 17.28 1.06 14.77
N ALA A 51 16.45 1.35 15.76
CA ALA A 51 15.63 0.36 16.43
C ALA A 51 14.30 0.11 15.70
N HIS A 52 13.80 -1.12 15.78
CA HIS A 52 12.50 -1.48 15.23
C HIS A 52 11.36 -0.83 16.05
N ALA A 53 10.36 -0.25 15.37
CA ALA A 53 9.35 0.59 16.01
C ALA A 53 8.55 -0.12 17.13
N LYS A 54 8.23 -1.41 16.93
CA LYS A 54 7.53 -2.24 17.93
C LYS A 54 8.44 -2.94 18.95
N TYR A 55 9.73 -3.06 18.65
CA TYR A 55 10.69 -3.84 19.42
C TYR A 55 11.97 -3.01 19.56
N THR A 56 11.91 -1.97 20.38
CA THR A 56 12.93 -0.91 20.45
C THR A 56 14.31 -1.40 20.92
N ASN A 57 14.37 -2.61 21.47
CA ASN A 57 15.61 -3.31 21.83
C ASN A 57 16.24 -4.11 20.65
N HIS A 58 15.66 -4.06 19.45
CA HIS A 58 16.18 -4.73 18.26
C HIS A 58 16.61 -3.66 17.24
N THR A 59 17.90 -3.57 16.97
CA THR A 59 18.47 -2.65 15.96
C THR A 59 18.73 -3.36 14.65
N TYR A 60 18.53 -2.66 13.54
CA TYR A 60 18.72 -3.24 12.21
C TYR A 60 19.48 -2.30 11.27
N PRO A 61 20.37 -2.84 10.41
CA PRO A 61 21.23 -2.02 9.55
C PRO A 61 20.50 -1.25 8.45
N HIS A 62 19.29 -1.68 8.10
CA HIS A 62 18.43 -0.99 7.14
C HIS A 62 17.44 -0.01 7.81
N ILE A 63 17.54 0.22 9.12
CA ILE A 63 16.70 1.17 9.85
C ILE A 63 17.59 2.35 10.27
N LEU A 64 17.06 3.56 10.13
CA LEU A 64 17.66 4.81 10.61
C LEU A 64 17.30 5.02 12.09
N PRO A 65 18.12 5.73 12.88
CA PRO A 65 17.68 6.22 14.19
C PRO A 65 16.38 7.01 14.04
N ASP A 66 15.46 6.92 15.02
CA ASP A 66 14.16 7.58 14.88
C ASP A 66 14.29 9.10 14.70
N SER A 67 15.30 9.72 15.33
CA SER A 67 15.61 11.15 15.14
C SER A 67 15.95 11.53 13.70
N ASP A 68 16.45 10.58 12.92
CA ASP A 68 16.98 10.78 11.57
C ASP A 68 16.03 10.26 10.48
N TRP A 69 14.76 9.97 10.84
CA TRP A 69 13.77 9.40 9.91
C TRP A 69 13.62 10.20 8.60
N ARG A 70 13.87 11.51 8.64
CA ARG A 70 13.83 12.40 7.47
C ARG A 70 14.83 12.02 6.38
N LEU A 71 15.93 11.35 6.72
CA LEU A 71 16.89 10.82 5.74
C LEU A 71 16.23 9.76 4.83
N ASN A 72 15.13 9.14 5.24
CA ASN A 72 14.40 8.20 4.39
C ASN A 72 13.68 8.88 3.22
N LEU A 73 13.53 10.21 3.22
CA LEU A 73 12.97 10.96 2.09
C LEU A 73 14.06 11.37 1.11
N PHE A 74 13.69 11.48 -0.17
CA PHE A 74 14.53 12.12 -1.18
C PHE A 74 14.78 13.59 -0.78
N ALA A 75 16.05 13.96 -0.61
CA ALA A 75 16.43 15.20 0.06
C ALA A 75 15.78 16.47 -0.56
N PRO A 76 15.70 16.62 -1.90
CA PRO A 76 15.06 17.78 -2.53
C PRO A 76 13.57 17.97 -2.18
N ILE A 77 12.83 16.90 -1.85
CA ILE A 77 11.41 17.00 -1.47
C ILE A 77 11.14 16.91 0.03
N ALA A 78 12.14 16.56 0.85
CA ALA A 78 11.91 16.11 2.23
C ALA A 78 11.16 17.16 3.07
N ALA A 79 11.50 18.44 2.94
CA ALA A 79 10.83 19.53 3.65
C ALA A 79 9.39 19.76 3.16
N GLN A 80 9.17 19.70 1.84
CA GLN A 80 7.85 19.91 1.23
C GLN A 80 6.91 18.74 1.54
N ALA A 81 7.41 17.50 1.49
CA ALA A 81 6.67 16.30 1.85
C ALA A 81 6.26 16.33 3.32
N GLU A 82 7.16 16.66 4.25
CA GLU A 82 6.80 16.78 5.66
C GLU A 82 5.77 17.91 5.91
N ALA A 83 5.97 19.06 5.27
CA ALA A 83 5.04 20.19 5.39
C ALA A 83 3.64 19.80 4.89
N TYR A 84 3.55 19.07 3.77
CA TYR A 84 2.31 18.54 3.23
C TYR A 84 1.64 17.55 4.18
N LEU A 85 2.37 16.53 4.66
CA LEU A 85 1.84 15.53 5.59
C LEU A 85 1.26 16.19 6.85
N ARG A 86 1.94 17.23 7.37
CA ARG A 86 1.48 18.00 8.53
C ARG A 86 0.23 18.82 8.22
N ALA A 87 0.22 19.56 7.09
CA ALA A 87 -0.90 20.41 6.68
C ALA A 87 -2.17 19.59 6.42
N GLU A 88 -2.02 18.42 5.82
CA GLU A 88 -3.11 17.48 5.50
C GLU A 88 -3.48 16.57 6.68
N ASN A 89 -2.82 16.71 7.83
CA ASN A 89 -3.00 15.86 9.02
C ASN A 89 -2.94 14.36 8.68
N ILE A 90 -1.96 14.00 7.84
CA ILE A 90 -1.66 12.62 7.47
C ILE A 90 -0.74 12.02 8.53
N GLU A 91 -1.13 10.85 9.05
CA GLU A 91 -0.33 10.14 10.04
C GLU A 91 0.91 9.53 9.37
N ILE A 92 2.08 9.89 9.91
CA ILE A 92 3.34 9.27 9.54
C ILE A 92 3.41 7.89 10.19
N HIS A 93 3.62 6.84 9.40
CA HIS A 93 3.69 5.47 9.90
C HIS A 93 4.81 5.28 10.92
N SER A 94 4.60 4.39 11.88
CA SER A 94 5.60 4.06 12.91
C SER A 94 6.92 3.54 12.32
N GLU A 95 6.87 2.97 11.12
CA GLU A 95 8.04 2.47 10.37
C GLU A 95 8.73 3.56 9.51
N LYS A 96 8.48 4.85 9.76
CA LYS A 96 9.09 5.98 9.02
C LYS A 96 10.61 5.93 8.88
N ALA A 97 11.31 5.39 9.89
CA ALA A 97 12.77 5.27 9.90
C ALA A 97 13.26 3.98 9.21
N ASN A 98 12.36 3.05 8.89
CA ASN A 98 12.67 1.84 8.16
C ASN A 98 12.81 2.18 6.67
N LEU A 99 14.00 1.94 6.11
CA LEU A 99 14.27 2.22 4.70
C LEU A 99 13.38 1.41 3.75
N ARG A 100 12.70 0.36 4.24
CA ARG A 100 11.72 -0.44 3.50
C ARG A 100 10.26 0.03 3.66
N SER A 101 10.03 1.19 4.27
CA SER A 101 8.69 1.75 4.45
C SER A 101 8.01 2.02 3.12
N SER A 102 6.86 1.40 2.88
CA SER A 102 6.04 1.60 1.67
C SER A 102 5.47 3.01 1.58
N GLN A 103 5.07 3.61 2.71
CA GLN A 103 4.62 5.01 2.73
C GLN A 103 5.72 5.96 2.22
N PHE A 104 6.97 5.75 2.65
CA PHE A 104 8.09 6.59 2.20
C PHE A 104 8.53 6.24 0.78
N ALA A 105 8.46 4.97 0.37
CA ALA A 105 8.65 4.60 -1.03
C ALA A 105 7.62 5.27 -1.95
N CYS A 106 6.34 5.28 -1.55
CA CYS A 106 5.27 5.96 -2.27
C CYS A 106 5.54 7.47 -2.38
N LEU A 107 5.89 8.14 -1.27
CA LEU A 107 6.23 9.57 -1.26
C LEU A 107 7.45 9.86 -2.13
N ASN A 108 8.53 9.10 -2.01
CA ASN A 108 9.75 9.34 -2.76
C ASN A 108 9.56 9.18 -4.28
N VAL A 109 8.65 8.31 -4.71
CA VAL A 109 8.36 8.11 -6.14
C VAL A 109 7.32 9.12 -6.64
N LEU A 110 6.21 9.31 -5.93
CA LEU A 110 5.06 10.07 -6.45
C LEU A 110 5.06 11.55 -6.05
N PHE A 111 5.71 11.95 -4.95
CA PHE A 111 5.66 13.35 -4.50
C PHE A 111 6.37 14.32 -5.46
N PRO A 112 7.50 13.97 -6.11
CA PRO A 112 8.07 14.81 -7.17
C PRO A 112 7.11 15.00 -8.35
N LEU A 113 6.29 13.98 -8.65
CA LEU A 113 5.26 14.04 -9.68
C LEU A 113 4.07 14.91 -9.26
N ARG A 114 3.71 14.93 -7.97
CA ARG A 114 2.77 15.93 -7.43
C ARG A 114 3.22 17.36 -7.72
N LEU A 115 4.53 17.63 -7.64
CA LEU A 115 5.10 18.94 -7.91
C LEU A 115 5.25 19.24 -9.41
N ASN A 116 5.14 18.22 -10.27
CA ASN A 116 5.31 18.32 -11.71
C ASN A 116 4.29 17.43 -12.45
N LEU A 117 3.08 17.97 -12.68
CA LEU A 117 1.96 17.21 -13.22
C LEU A 117 2.15 16.78 -14.69
N ASP A 118 3.00 17.47 -15.45
CA ASP A 118 3.36 17.04 -16.81
C ASP A 118 4.22 15.78 -16.79
N ALA A 119 5.18 15.72 -15.86
CA ALA A 119 5.93 14.49 -15.63
C ALA A 119 5.04 13.39 -15.03
N ALA A 120 4.10 13.74 -14.14
CA ALA A 120 3.11 12.79 -13.61
C ALA A 120 2.29 12.18 -14.73
N ARG A 121 1.84 12.98 -15.71
CA ARG A 121 1.11 12.50 -16.89
C ARG A 121 1.91 11.46 -17.67
N ALA A 122 3.20 11.71 -17.91
CA ALA A 122 4.05 10.76 -18.64
C ALA A 122 4.29 9.47 -17.84
N PHE A 123 4.71 9.60 -16.58
CA PHE A 123 5.00 8.47 -15.70
C PHE A 123 3.78 7.59 -15.42
N LEU A 124 2.62 8.19 -15.16
CA LEU A 124 1.39 7.48 -14.79
C LEU A 124 0.55 7.03 -15.99
N ALA A 125 0.91 7.41 -17.24
CA ALA A 125 0.15 7.02 -18.43
C ALA A 125 -0.24 5.53 -18.51
N PRO A 126 0.61 4.57 -18.10
CA PRO A 126 0.25 3.15 -18.12
C PRO A 126 -0.95 2.78 -17.25
N CYS A 127 -1.27 3.58 -16.22
CA CYS A 127 -2.41 3.34 -15.33
C CYS A 127 -3.55 4.38 -15.46
N LEU A 128 -3.43 5.33 -16.40
CA LEU A 128 -4.41 6.39 -16.67
C LEU A 128 -4.89 6.31 -18.13
N PRO A 129 -5.96 5.54 -18.44
CA PRO A 129 -6.37 5.25 -19.81
C PRO A 129 -6.66 6.49 -20.68
N GLY A 130 -5.76 6.82 -21.60
CA GLY A 130 -5.95 7.95 -22.51
C GLY A 130 -5.70 9.32 -21.87
N VAL A 131 -4.93 9.38 -20.78
CA VAL A 131 -4.64 10.63 -20.08
C VAL A 131 -4.04 11.71 -21.00
N ARG A 132 -4.62 12.91 -20.92
CA ARG A 132 -4.14 14.13 -21.57
C ARG A 132 -3.62 15.14 -20.57
N ARG A 133 -4.19 15.19 -19.37
CA ARG A 133 -3.77 16.11 -18.30
C ARG A 133 -3.97 15.46 -16.93
N VAL A 134 -2.98 15.57 -16.05
CA VAL A 134 -3.13 15.25 -14.63
C VAL A 134 -3.52 16.53 -13.90
N LEU A 135 -4.54 16.47 -13.05
CA LEU A 135 -5.05 17.61 -12.29
C LEU A 135 -4.48 17.65 -10.87
N SER A 136 -4.32 16.47 -10.24
CA SER A 136 -3.82 16.36 -8.89
C SER A 136 -3.23 14.97 -8.61
N VAL A 137 -2.31 14.92 -7.65
CA VAL A 137 -1.79 13.68 -7.03
C VAL A 137 -1.82 13.90 -5.52
N GLU A 138 -2.73 13.24 -4.82
CA GLU A 138 -2.97 13.42 -3.38
C GLU A 138 -2.70 12.12 -2.63
N PHE A 139 -2.20 12.19 -1.38
CA PHE A 139 -1.76 11.00 -0.63
C PHE A 139 -2.72 10.63 0.50
N GLU A 140 -2.80 9.35 0.84
CA GLU A 140 -3.55 8.84 2.01
C GLU A 140 -5.02 9.31 2.03
N VAL A 141 -5.69 9.32 0.87
CA VAL A 141 -7.05 9.87 0.71
C VAL A 141 -8.09 8.95 1.35
N THR A 142 -8.95 9.51 2.21
CA THR A 142 -10.04 8.78 2.88
C THR A 142 -11.45 9.13 2.35
N GLY A 143 -11.56 10.14 1.49
CA GLY A 143 -12.84 10.76 1.13
C GLY A 143 -13.36 11.79 2.13
N ASN A 144 -14.55 12.34 1.85
CA ASN A 144 -15.25 13.31 2.70
C ASN A 144 -16.02 12.63 3.84
N ASP A 145 -16.75 13.39 4.65
CA ASP A 145 -17.52 12.86 5.78
C ASP A 145 -18.55 11.79 5.38
N ASP A 146 -19.16 11.93 4.18
CA ASP A 146 -20.06 10.92 3.64
C ASP A 146 -19.35 9.59 3.37
N ALA A 147 -18.14 9.63 2.81
CA ALA A 147 -17.32 8.44 2.59
C ALA A 147 -16.92 7.79 3.92
N LEU A 148 -16.57 8.57 4.94
CA LEU A 148 -16.23 8.07 6.27
C LEU A 148 -17.43 7.36 6.92
N ALA A 149 -18.62 7.95 6.80
CA ALA A 149 -19.87 7.37 7.28
C ALA A 149 -20.24 6.08 6.52
N PHE A 150 -20.09 6.10 5.19
CA PHE A 150 -20.28 4.93 4.31
C PHE A 150 -19.37 3.78 4.72
N MET A 151 -18.07 4.05 4.92
CA MET A 151 -17.11 3.02 5.34
C MET A 151 -17.32 2.57 6.81
N GLY A 152 -17.98 3.40 7.61
CA GLY A 152 -18.10 3.21 9.05
C GLY A 152 -16.75 3.42 9.75
N ASP A 153 -15.92 4.31 9.22
CA ASP A 153 -14.62 4.61 9.80
C ASP A 153 -14.80 5.36 11.14
N PRO A 154 -13.89 5.14 12.10
CA PRO A 154 -14.10 5.57 13.48
C PRO A 154 -13.94 7.08 13.63
N PRO A 155 -14.73 7.71 14.52
CA PRO A 155 -14.50 9.10 14.92
C PRO A 155 -13.08 9.28 15.45
N GLY A 156 -12.39 10.33 15.00
CA GLY A 156 -11.00 10.62 15.39
C GLY A 156 -9.92 9.80 14.67
N GLY A 157 -10.27 8.93 13.71
CA GLY A 157 -9.29 8.41 12.75
C GLY A 157 -8.66 9.53 11.92
N LYS A 158 -7.49 9.28 11.33
CA LYS A 158 -6.79 10.22 10.44
C LYS A 158 -6.48 9.56 9.10
N ARG A 159 -6.07 10.35 8.11
CA ARG A 159 -5.46 9.83 6.87
C ARG A 159 -4.21 9.03 7.25
N GLY A 160 -4.07 7.81 6.75
CA GLY A 160 -3.00 6.88 7.12
C GLY A 160 -3.17 6.17 8.48
N ALA A 161 -4.24 6.43 9.25
CA ALA A 161 -4.44 5.77 10.55
C ALA A 161 -5.90 5.55 10.95
N ASN A 162 -6.24 4.30 11.24
CA ASN A 162 -7.57 3.85 11.67
C ASN A 162 -8.73 4.07 10.68
N ARG A 163 -8.45 4.63 9.49
CA ARG A 163 -9.38 4.81 8.37
C ARG A 163 -8.97 3.99 7.16
N THR A 164 -9.87 3.80 6.21
CA THR A 164 -9.51 3.34 4.87
C THR A 164 -8.89 4.50 4.12
N SER A 165 -7.58 4.45 3.90
CA SER A 165 -6.84 5.44 3.12
C SER A 165 -6.33 4.79 1.85
N ILE A 166 -6.39 5.52 0.73
CA ILE A 166 -5.74 5.16 -0.52
C ILE A 166 -4.37 5.82 -0.53
N ASP A 167 -3.30 5.07 -0.76
CA ASP A 167 -1.92 5.58 -0.67
C ASP A 167 -1.70 6.80 -1.57
N ALA A 168 -2.19 6.76 -2.81
CA ALA A 168 -2.28 7.93 -3.67
C ALA A 168 -3.55 7.94 -4.54
N VAL A 169 -4.10 9.13 -4.80
CA VAL A 169 -5.21 9.35 -5.72
C VAL A 169 -4.80 10.36 -6.77
N VAL A 170 -5.10 10.04 -8.02
CA VAL A 170 -4.79 10.87 -9.18
C VAL A 170 -6.08 11.27 -9.86
N GLU A 171 -6.35 12.57 -9.92
CA GLU A 171 -7.43 13.11 -10.77
C GLU A 171 -6.86 13.53 -12.11
N TRP A 172 -7.53 13.19 -13.21
CA TRP A 172 -7.01 13.41 -14.55
C TRP A 172 -8.12 13.55 -15.61
N LEU A 173 -7.76 14.10 -16.76
CA LEU A 173 -8.63 14.24 -17.93
C LEU A 173 -8.09 13.43 -19.10
N ASN A 174 -8.99 12.83 -19.87
CA ASN A 174 -8.70 12.15 -21.14
C ASN A 174 -8.87 13.07 -22.37
N ASP A 175 -9.21 14.33 -22.14
CA ASP A 175 -9.36 15.38 -23.17
C ASP A 175 -8.59 16.65 -22.73
N THR A 176 -8.18 17.45 -23.70
CA THR A 176 -7.62 18.80 -23.52
C THR A 176 -8.70 19.88 -23.44
N HIS A 177 -9.94 19.60 -23.88
CA HIS A 177 -11.06 20.53 -23.79
C HIS A 177 -11.77 20.42 -22.44
N ASP A 178 -11.47 21.38 -21.57
CA ASP A 178 -12.13 21.52 -20.28
C ASP A 178 -13.35 22.44 -20.41
N THR A 179 -14.54 21.86 -20.21
CA THR A 179 -15.81 22.58 -20.15
C THR A 179 -16.29 22.58 -18.71
N PRO A 180 -17.19 23.49 -18.30
CA PRO A 180 -17.77 23.45 -16.95
C PRO A 180 -18.50 22.13 -16.62
N GLN A 181 -18.80 21.30 -17.62
CA GLN A 181 -19.44 19.99 -17.46
C GLN A 181 -18.44 18.82 -17.50
N THR A 182 -17.16 19.07 -17.80
CA THR A 182 -16.14 18.03 -17.90
C THR A 182 -15.88 17.42 -16.52
N LYS A 183 -16.17 16.13 -16.38
CA LYS A 183 -15.92 15.39 -15.15
C LYS A 183 -14.56 14.70 -15.20
N PRO A 184 -13.70 14.86 -14.18
CA PRO A 184 -12.44 14.16 -14.15
C PRO A 184 -12.61 12.66 -14.00
N HIS A 185 -11.61 11.93 -14.43
CA HIS A 185 -11.39 10.55 -14.03
C HIS A 185 -10.59 10.54 -12.73
N CYS A 186 -10.75 9.48 -11.95
CA CYS A 186 -10.03 9.26 -10.71
C CYS A 186 -9.36 7.88 -10.74
N THR A 187 -8.09 7.82 -10.38
CA THR A 187 -7.36 6.56 -10.23
C THR A 187 -6.82 6.48 -8.81
N PHE A 188 -7.24 5.44 -8.09
CA PHE A 188 -6.70 5.05 -6.80
C PHE A 188 -5.47 4.18 -7.02
N ILE A 189 -4.39 4.54 -6.35
CA ILE A 189 -3.12 3.82 -6.37
C ILE A 189 -2.88 3.28 -4.96
N GLU A 190 -2.87 1.96 -4.85
CA GLU A 190 -2.30 1.22 -3.72
C GLU A 190 -0.83 0.96 -3.99
N TRP A 191 0.04 1.26 -3.04
CA TRP A 191 1.49 1.16 -3.19
C TRP A 191 2.06 0.03 -2.32
N LYS A 192 2.58 -1.02 -2.96
CA LYS A 192 3.23 -2.14 -2.28
C LYS A 192 4.72 -2.16 -2.60
N TYR A 193 5.53 -2.19 -1.56
CA TYR A 193 6.98 -2.26 -1.70
C TYR A 193 7.50 -3.65 -1.28
N THR A 194 7.69 -3.87 0.03
CA THR A 194 8.27 -5.11 0.57
C THR A 194 7.27 -6.01 1.29
N GLU A 195 5.98 -5.66 1.24
CA GLU A 195 4.92 -6.46 1.82
C GLU A 195 4.78 -7.81 1.10
N GLU A 196 4.52 -8.88 1.87
CA GLU A 196 4.25 -10.23 1.35
C GLU A 196 2.78 -10.42 0.93
N GLY A 197 1.96 -9.37 0.99
CA GLY A 197 0.53 -9.45 0.68
C GLY A 197 -0.16 -8.10 0.82
N PHE A 198 -1.39 -8.01 0.33
CA PHE A 198 -2.26 -6.82 0.44
C PHE A 198 -2.79 -6.55 1.86
N GLY A 199 -2.08 -6.95 2.91
CA GLY A 199 -2.47 -6.70 4.30
C GLY A 199 -3.61 -7.58 4.83
N SER A 200 -3.61 -7.81 6.14
CA SER A 200 -4.60 -8.65 6.82
C SER A 200 -5.72 -7.83 7.47
N CYS A 201 -6.84 -8.49 7.77
CA CYS A 201 -7.92 -7.88 8.56
C CYS A 201 -7.44 -7.53 9.97
N GLY A 202 -7.51 -6.23 10.30
CA GLY A 202 -7.18 -5.73 11.63
C GLY A 202 -8.01 -6.39 12.74
N GLY A 203 -9.26 -6.77 12.46
CA GLY A 203 -10.10 -7.51 13.42
C GLY A 203 -9.64 -8.94 13.65
N TYR A 204 -9.11 -9.63 12.64
CA TYR A 204 -8.56 -10.98 12.79
C TYR A 204 -7.23 -10.97 13.55
N ALA A 205 -6.37 -9.98 13.27
CA ALA A 205 -5.07 -9.82 13.90
C ALA A 205 -5.12 -9.10 15.26
N SER A 206 -6.26 -8.53 15.66
CA SER A 206 -6.39 -7.72 16.87
C SER A 206 -6.38 -8.59 18.13
N LYS A 207 -5.54 -8.22 19.10
CA LYS A 207 -5.58 -8.76 20.47
C LYS A 207 -6.89 -8.41 21.21
N GLY A 208 -7.61 -7.39 20.74
CA GLY A 208 -8.90 -6.99 21.31
C GLY A 208 -10.10 -7.77 20.75
N ASN A 209 -9.88 -8.65 19.76
CA ASN A 209 -10.92 -9.58 19.31
C ASN A 209 -10.96 -10.78 20.26
N PRO A 210 -12.05 -11.00 21.02
CA PRO A 210 -12.11 -12.10 21.98
C PRO A 210 -12.21 -13.48 21.32
N ASN A 211 -12.59 -13.55 20.04
CA ASN A 211 -12.72 -14.80 19.32
C ASN A 211 -12.31 -14.68 17.83
N PRO A 212 -11.00 -14.51 17.54
CA PRO A 212 -10.52 -14.36 16.17
C PRO A 212 -10.77 -15.61 15.31
N ARG A 213 -10.92 -16.79 15.94
CA ARG A 213 -11.18 -18.06 15.26
C ARG A 213 -12.52 -18.12 14.53
N VAL A 214 -13.48 -17.24 14.88
CA VAL A 214 -14.71 -17.09 14.09
C VAL A 214 -14.40 -16.79 12.62
N CYS A 215 -13.33 -16.04 12.33
CA CYS A 215 -12.94 -15.75 10.95
C CYS A 215 -12.52 -17.00 10.16
N GLU A 216 -12.18 -18.10 10.82
CA GLU A 216 -11.70 -19.34 10.18
C GLU A 216 -12.88 -20.22 9.72
N THR A 217 -14.06 -20.00 10.29
CA THR A 217 -15.28 -20.77 10.01
C THR A 217 -16.45 -19.90 9.53
N LEU A 218 -16.29 -18.57 9.49
CA LEU A 218 -17.32 -17.63 9.04
C LEU A 218 -17.71 -17.91 7.60
N ASP A 219 -19.01 -18.13 7.38
CA ASP A 219 -19.62 -18.24 6.07
C ASP A 219 -20.11 -16.85 5.61
N PRO A 220 -19.47 -16.24 4.59
CA PRO A 220 -19.82 -14.89 4.17
C PRO A 220 -21.23 -14.79 3.56
N LEU A 221 -21.85 -15.90 3.14
CA LEU A 221 -23.16 -15.90 2.49
C LEU A 221 -24.34 -16.01 3.47
N LYS A 222 -24.09 -16.31 4.75
CA LYS A 222 -25.17 -16.52 5.74
C LYS A 222 -25.48 -15.30 6.60
N ASN A 223 -24.59 -14.97 7.54
CA ASN A 223 -24.79 -13.83 8.43
C ASN A 223 -23.44 -13.22 8.86
N PRO A 224 -22.67 -12.67 7.91
CA PRO A 224 -21.35 -12.14 8.21
C PRO A 224 -21.38 -10.95 9.17
N VAL A 225 -22.47 -10.17 9.19
CA VAL A 225 -22.60 -8.96 10.03
C VAL A 225 -22.69 -9.33 11.52
N ALA A 226 -23.46 -10.36 11.88
CA ALA A 226 -23.58 -10.76 13.28
C ALA A 226 -22.29 -11.40 13.80
N SER A 227 -21.57 -12.14 12.96
CA SER A 227 -20.40 -12.93 13.36
C SER A 227 -19.06 -12.18 13.25
N CYS A 228 -18.94 -11.21 12.35
CA CYS A 228 -17.68 -10.52 12.13
C CYS A 228 -17.41 -9.49 13.24
N TYR A 229 -16.29 -9.62 13.95
CA TYR A 229 -15.86 -8.68 14.99
C TYR A 229 -15.83 -7.20 14.54
N LEU A 230 -15.41 -6.93 13.31
CA LEU A 230 -15.42 -5.57 12.76
C LEU A 230 -16.82 -5.08 12.40
N ALA A 231 -17.81 -5.95 12.21
CA ALA A 231 -19.19 -5.56 11.90
C ALA A 231 -20.05 -5.44 13.15
N SER A 232 -19.93 -6.41 14.07
CA SER A 232 -20.73 -6.50 15.30
C SER A 232 -20.09 -5.83 16.51
N GLY A 233 -18.82 -5.39 16.40
CA GLY A 233 -18.01 -4.88 17.50
C GLY A 233 -18.75 -3.92 18.45
N ALA A 234 -18.41 -4.04 19.74
CA ALA A 234 -19.08 -3.36 20.86
C ALA A 234 -18.87 -1.84 20.90
N SER A 235 -17.94 -1.30 20.11
CA SER A 235 -17.60 0.13 20.07
C SER A 235 -17.62 0.68 18.65
N SER A 236 -18.04 1.94 18.51
CA SER A 236 -17.92 2.73 17.29
C SER A 236 -16.49 2.90 16.79
N ARG A 237 -15.48 2.68 17.64
CA ARG A 237 -14.06 2.70 17.23
C ARG A 237 -13.65 1.49 16.39
N VAL A 238 -14.35 0.37 16.56
CA VAL A 238 -14.03 -0.92 15.93
C VAL A 238 -15.01 -1.25 14.80
N ARG A 239 -16.27 -0.85 14.94
CA ARG A 239 -17.33 -1.14 13.97
C ARG A 239 -16.97 -0.56 12.59
N ARG A 240 -17.27 -1.30 11.53
CA ARG A 240 -17.11 -0.97 10.11
C ARG A 240 -18.35 -1.40 9.34
N ASN A 241 -18.65 -0.71 8.24
CA ASN A 241 -19.85 -0.94 7.44
C ASN A 241 -19.59 -1.80 6.18
N TYR A 242 -18.37 -2.31 5.98
CA TYR A 242 -17.96 -2.95 4.73
C TYR A 242 -18.92 -4.05 4.25
N TRP A 243 -19.34 -4.95 5.14
CA TRP A 243 -20.30 -6.02 4.81
C TRP A 243 -21.65 -5.52 4.31
N LYS A 244 -22.13 -4.37 4.77
CA LYS A 244 -23.40 -3.79 4.31
C LYS A 244 -23.36 -3.35 2.85
N HIS A 245 -22.18 -3.00 2.38
CA HIS A 245 -21.95 -2.45 1.05
C HIS A 245 -21.35 -3.48 0.08
N THR A 246 -21.12 -4.71 0.55
CA THR A 246 -20.50 -5.74 -0.28
C THR A 246 -21.53 -6.41 -1.17
N PRO A 247 -21.37 -6.35 -2.51
CA PRO A 247 -22.26 -7.04 -3.43
C PRO A 247 -22.27 -8.57 -3.18
N PRO A 248 -23.45 -9.22 -3.13
CA PRO A 248 -23.54 -10.67 -2.99
C PRO A 248 -22.81 -11.45 -4.10
N THR A 249 -22.68 -10.86 -5.28
CA THR A 249 -21.94 -11.44 -6.42
C THR A 249 -20.46 -11.62 -6.10
N TRP A 250 -19.83 -10.69 -5.38
CA TRP A 250 -18.43 -10.83 -4.96
C TRP A 250 -18.27 -12.00 -3.98
N LEU A 251 -19.21 -12.14 -3.05
CA LEU A 251 -19.17 -13.22 -2.05
C LEU A 251 -19.40 -14.59 -2.70
N THR A 252 -20.29 -14.65 -3.69
CA THR A 252 -20.54 -15.87 -4.48
C THR A 252 -19.29 -16.29 -5.25
N ALA A 253 -18.56 -15.34 -5.84
CA ALA A 253 -17.30 -15.62 -6.53
C ALA A 253 -16.20 -16.14 -5.58
N LEU A 254 -16.32 -15.88 -4.28
CA LEU A 254 -15.39 -16.28 -3.22
C LEU A 254 -15.91 -17.45 -2.37
N ALA A 255 -17.01 -18.09 -2.74
CA ALA A 255 -17.69 -19.11 -1.91
C ALA A 255 -16.84 -20.35 -1.60
N GLY A 256 -15.80 -20.62 -2.40
CA GLY A 256 -14.85 -21.71 -2.15
C GLY A 256 -13.80 -21.41 -1.06
N ALA A 257 -13.76 -20.20 -0.51
CA ALA A 257 -12.83 -19.84 0.54
C ALA A 257 -13.16 -20.58 1.85
N THR A 258 -12.12 -20.98 2.59
CA THR A 258 -12.28 -21.54 3.94
C THR A 258 -12.40 -20.40 4.95
N GLY A 259 -13.60 -20.20 5.48
CA GLY A 259 -13.92 -19.13 6.41
C GLY A 259 -14.07 -17.76 5.73
N CYS A 260 -13.77 -16.69 6.47
CA CYS A 260 -13.85 -15.33 5.97
C CYS A 260 -12.79 -15.08 4.87
N PRO A 261 -13.19 -14.74 3.63
CA PRO A 261 -12.22 -14.48 2.56
C PRO A 261 -11.40 -13.20 2.81
N PHE A 262 -11.96 -12.27 3.59
CA PHE A 262 -11.33 -10.99 3.91
C PHE A 262 -10.48 -11.04 5.18
N ARG A 263 -10.11 -12.21 5.72
CA ARG A 263 -9.21 -12.26 6.90
C ARG A 263 -7.75 -11.98 6.54
N GLY A 264 -7.37 -12.26 5.30
CA GLY A 264 -6.03 -12.06 4.74
C GLY A 264 -6.00 -10.97 3.66
N PRO A 265 -5.27 -11.17 2.55
CA PRO A 265 -4.88 -10.13 1.60
C PRO A 265 -6.07 -9.43 0.92
N LEU A 266 -7.21 -10.11 0.75
CA LEU A 266 -8.39 -9.48 0.16
C LEU A 266 -8.99 -8.36 1.04
N TYR A 267 -8.59 -8.24 2.31
CA TYR A 267 -9.15 -7.23 3.21
C TYR A 267 -8.91 -5.78 2.74
N GLN A 268 -7.67 -5.46 2.34
CA GLN A 268 -7.37 -4.11 1.89
C GLN A 268 -8.03 -3.83 0.55
N LEU A 269 -7.91 -4.76 -0.40
CA LEU A 269 -8.54 -4.66 -1.72
C LEU A 269 -10.06 -4.46 -1.60
N TRP A 270 -10.70 -5.18 -0.68
CA TRP A 270 -12.12 -5.05 -0.38
C TRP A 270 -12.50 -3.64 0.08
N ARG A 271 -11.79 -3.09 1.07
CA ARG A 271 -12.06 -1.74 1.58
C ARG A 271 -11.84 -0.68 0.51
N GLN A 272 -10.78 -0.80 -0.27
CA GLN A 272 -10.44 0.18 -1.30
C GLN A 272 -11.43 0.14 -2.45
N ARG A 273 -11.89 -1.05 -2.83
CA ARG A 273 -12.92 -1.18 -3.85
C ARG A 273 -14.26 -0.59 -3.38
N LEU A 274 -14.67 -0.83 -2.14
CA LEU A 274 -15.88 -0.21 -1.59
C LEU A 274 -15.80 1.33 -1.59
N LEU A 275 -14.62 1.87 -1.25
CA LEU A 275 -14.40 3.32 -1.31
C LEU A 275 -14.43 3.85 -2.75
N ALA A 276 -13.86 3.11 -3.71
CA ALA A 276 -13.89 3.45 -5.13
C ALA A 276 -15.33 3.44 -5.69
N ASP A 277 -16.12 2.42 -5.34
CA ASP A 277 -17.54 2.32 -5.71
C ASP A 277 -18.34 3.50 -5.12
N HIS A 278 -18.05 3.89 -3.88
CA HIS A 278 -18.66 5.08 -3.28
C HIS A 278 -18.29 6.35 -4.06
N PHE A 279 -17.01 6.56 -4.37
CA PHE A 279 -16.57 7.72 -5.18
C PHE A 279 -17.26 7.75 -6.55
N ALA A 280 -17.39 6.61 -7.21
CA ALA A 280 -18.10 6.50 -8.48
C ALA A 280 -19.58 6.88 -8.35
N SER A 281 -20.22 6.49 -7.23
CA SER A 281 -21.64 6.79 -6.98
C SER A 281 -21.96 8.26 -6.74
N THR A 282 -20.97 9.09 -6.38
CA THR A 282 -21.16 10.54 -6.15
C THR A 282 -21.50 11.33 -7.41
N GLY A 283 -21.24 10.76 -8.60
CA GLY A 283 -21.39 11.46 -9.86
C GLY A 283 -20.34 12.55 -10.13
N ARG A 284 -19.33 12.72 -9.26
CA ARG A 284 -18.21 13.66 -9.44
C ARG A 284 -17.26 13.24 -10.55
N TYR A 285 -17.07 11.94 -10.73
CA TYR A 285 -16.07 11.39 -11.65
C TYR A 285 -16.71 10.68 -12.84
N SER A 286 -16.05 10.75 -14.00
CA SER A 286 -16.42 9.97 -15.20
C SER A 286 -16.10 8.48 -15.01
N SER A 287 -15.01 8.17 -14.30
CA SER A 287 -14.67 6.81 -13.87
C SER A 287 -13.82 6.85 -12.60
N VAL A 288 -13.84 5.76 -11.83
CA VAL A 288 -12.93 5.53 -10.71
C VAL A 288 -12.27 4.18 -10.91
N ASN A 289 -10.94 4.16 -11.02
CA ASN A 289 -10.14 2.96 -11.27
C ASN A 289 -9.31 2.63 -10.03
N LEU A 290 -9.06 1.35 -9.76
CA LEU A 290 -8.16 0.92 -8.70
C LEU A 290 -6.94 0.19 -9.28
N VAL A 291 -5.75 0.64 -8.89
CA VAL A 291 -4.48 0.13 -9.37
C VAL A 291 -3.60 -0.19 -8.17
N ALA A 292 -3.00 -1.38 -8.16
CA ALA A 292 -1.93 -1.71 -7.25
C ALA A 292 -0.59 -1.58 -7.97
N VAL A 293 0.28 -0.71 -7.48
CA VAL A 293 1.66 -0.58 -7.94
C VAL A 293 2.56 -1.39 -7.02
N HIS A 294 3.38 -2.26 -7.60
CA HIS A 294 4.29 -3.11 -6.85
C HIS A 294 5.60 -3.39 -7.58
N TRP A 295 6.54 -4.06 -6.94
CA TRP A 295 7.77 -4.51 -7.60
C TRP A 295 7.51 -5.85 -8.27
N SER A 296 7.92 -6.00 -9.53
CA SER A 296 7.74 -7.26 -10.27
C SER A 296 8.48 -8.43 -9.62
N ALA A 297 9.61 -8.15 -8.97
CA ALA A 297 10.41 -9.14 -8.26
C ALA A 297 9.78 -9.61 -6.93
N ASN A 298 8.77 -8.89 -6.39
CA ASN A 298 8.05 -9.29 -5.18
C ASN A 298 6.95 -10.31 -5.49
N ALA A 299 7.35 -11.53 -5.85
CA ALA A 299 6.42 -12.60 -6.21
C ALA A 299 5.45 -12.97 -5.07
N SER A 300 5.87 -12.81 -3.80
CA SER A 300 5.02 -13.14 -2.64
C SER A 300 3.73 -12.32 -2.57
N LEU A 301 3.73 -11.10 -3.09
CA LEU A 301 2.52 -10.26 -3.10
C LEU A 301 1.35 -10.92 -3.86
N ALA A 302 1.68 -11.72 -4.89
CA ALA A 302 0.72 -12.39 -5.75
C ALA A 302 0.18 -13.71 -5.17
N ASP A 303 0.77 -14.20 -4.07
CA ASP A 303 0.47 -15.54 -3.54
C ASP A 303 -0.96 -15.66 -3.02
N VAL A 304 -1.63 -16.75 -3.39
CA VAL A 304 -2.95 -17.11 -2.84
C VAL A 304 -2.76 -17.90 -1.54
N PRO A 305 -3.16 -17.35 -0.38
CA PRO A 305 -3.00 -18.02 0.90
C PRO A 305 -3.90 -19.26 0.98
N PRO A 306 -3.57 -20.25 1.85
CA PRO A 306 -4.32 -21.50 1.98
C PRO A 306 -5.83 -21.31 2.13
N ALA A 307 -6.26 -20.31 2.90
CA ALA A 307 -7.67 -19.98 3.14
C ALA A 307 -8.47 -19.64 1.86
N LEU A 308 -7.80 -19.17 0.80
CA LEU A 308 -8.44 -18.74 -0.45
C LEU A 308 -8.29 -19.77 -1.57
N ARG A 309 -7.49 -20.83 -1.39
CA ARG A 309 -7.19 -21.79 -2.46
C ARG A 309 -8.43 -22.49 -3.02
N GLY A 310 -9.44 -22.75 -2.20
CA GLY A 310 -10.69 -23.35 -2.68
C GLY A 310 -11.54 -22.40 -3.54
N ALA A 311 -11.33 -21.08 -3.44
CA ALA A 311 -11.98 -20.08 -4.30
C ALA A 311 -11.15 -19.75 -5.56
N ALA A 312 -9.85 -20.02 -5.54
CA ALA A 312 -8.93 -19.67 -6.61
C ALA A 312 -8.84 -20.75 -7.70
N GLN A 313 -8.64 -20.31 -8.94
CA GLN A 313 -8.29 -21.21 -10.05
C GLN A 313 -6.80 -21.62 -9.98
N PRO A 314 -6.39 -22.74 -10.60
CA PRO A 314 -4.98 -23.12 -10.66
C PRO A 314 -4.11 -22.00 -11.24
N LYS A 315 -3.04 -21.65 -10.53
CA LYS A 315 -2.10 -20.57 -10.88
C LYS A 315 -2.67 -19.15 -10.87
N GLU A 316 -3.91 -18.97 -10.40
CA GLU A 316 -4.49 -17.64 -10.19
C GLU A 316 -3.73 -16.91 -9.07
N THR A 317 -3.41 -15.63 -9.28
CA THR A 317 -2.87 -14.75 -8.24
C THR A 317 -3.98 -14.20 -7.35
N VAL A 318 -3.62 -13.63 -6.18
CA VAL A 318 -4.60 -12.96 -5.33
C VAL A 318 -5.31 -11.79 -6.03
N GLY A 319 -4.59 -11.03 -6.86
CA GLY A 319 -5.15 -9.93 -7.62
C GLY A 319 -6.05 -10.41 -8.76
N GLN A 320 -5.70 -11.50 -9.45
CA GLN A 320 -6.55 -12.12 -10.46
C GLN A 320 -7.85 -12.67 -9.84
N LEU A 321 -7.77 -13.36 -8.70
CA LEU A 321 -8.93 -13.81 -7.93
C LEU A 321 -9.83 -12.63 -7.57
N TRP A 322 -9.25 -11.53 -7.10
CA TRP A 322 -9.99 -10.33 -6.74
C TRP A 322 -10.66 -9.68 -7.96
N ASN A 323 -9.93 -9.56 -9.07
CA ASN A 323 -10.45 -8.96 -10.29
C ASN A 323 -11.52 -9.83 -10.95
N ARG A 324 -11.44 -11.16 -10.85
CA ARG A 324 -12.54 -12.06 -11.26
C ARG A 324 -13.78 -11.86 -10.40
N ALA A 325 -13.62 -11.65 -9.09
CA ALA A 325 -14.73 -11.44 -8.19
C ALA A 325 -15.40 -10.06 -8.35
N THR A 326 -14.63 -9.03 -8.69
CA THR A 326 -15.11 -7.63 -8.58
C THR A 326 -14.96 -6.79 -9.85
N GLY A 327 -14.09 -7.17 -10.79
CA GLY A 327 -13.65 -6.34 -11.93
C GLY A 327 -12.81 -5.13 -11.51
N GLY A 328 -12.42 -4.27 -12.45
CA GLY A 328 -11.94 -2.91 -12.17
C GLY A 328 -10.66 -2.78 -11.31
N PHE A 329 -9.90 -3.86 -11.12
CA PHE A 329 -8.63 -3.86 -10.41
C PHE A 329 -7.49 -4.19 -11.37
N THR A 330 -6.42 -3.38 -11.35
CA THR A 330 -5.23 -3.59 -12.16
C THR A 330 -4.00 -3.71 -11.28
N GLU A 331 -3.18 -4.73 -11.49
CA GLU A 331 -1.84 -4.82 -10.92
C GLU A 331 -0.84 -4.30 -11.94
N LEU A 332 0.07 -3.43 -11.51
CA LEU A 332 1.08 -2.84 -12.38
C LEU A 332 2.46 -2.84 -11.70
N PRO A 333 3.49 -3.41 -12.32
CA PRO A 333 4.85 -3.30 -11.81
C PRO A 333 5.36 -1.85 -11.94
N ILE A 334 6.05 -1.33 -10.92
CA ILE A 334 6.68 0.00 -10.93
C ILE A 334 7.63 0.17 -12.11
N GLU A 335 8.26 -0.93 -12.54
CA GLU A 335 9.15 -0.97 -13.70
C GLU A 335 8.42 -0.57 -15.00
N ALA A 336 7.10 -0.81 -15.10
CA ALA A 336 6.31 -0.34 -16.24
C ALA A 336 6.09 1.19 -16.22
N LEU A 337 5.89 1.77 -15.03
CA LEU A 337 5.77 3.22 -14.87
C LEU A 337 7.10 3.93 -15.14
N LEU A 338 8.21 3.37 -14.65
CA LEU A 338 9.54 3.93 -14.89
C LEU A 338 9.93 3.85 -16.37
N ARG A 339 9.61 2.75 -17.07
CA ARG A 339 9.79 2.69 -18.53
C ARG A 339 9.02 3.78 -19.25
N ALA A 340 7.76 4.02 -18.88
CA ALA A 340 6.96 5.07 -19.50
C ALA A 340 7.55 6.48 -19.29
N TYR A 341 8.18 6.72 -18.13
CA TYR A 341 8.94 7.94 -17.91
C TYR A 341 10.25 7.98 -18.70
N ASP A 342 11.00 6.88 -18.73
CA ASP A 342 12.27 6.78 -19.45
C ASP A 342 12.11 6.96 -20.98
N ASP A 343 10.94 6.63 -21.53
CA ASP A 343 10.57 6.86 -22.93
C ASP A 343 10.28 8.34 -23.25
N ALA A 344 9.94 9.15 -22.24
CA ALA A 344 9.63 10.57 -22.37
C ALA A 344 10.14 11.37 -21.14
N PRO A 345 11.46 11.39 -20.91
CA PRO A 345 12.03 11.93 -19.68
C PRO A 345 11.92 13.45 -19.66
N THR A 346 11.77 13.99 -18.46
CA THR A 346 11.83 15.44 -18.22
C THR A 346 13.15 15.78 -17.55
N SER A 347 13.89 16.77 -18.07
CA SER A 347 15.20 17.16 -17.51
C SER A 347 15.13 17.54 -16.02
N GLN A 348 13.98 18.09 -15.60
CA GLN A 348 13.68 18.52 -14.23
C GLN A 348 13.66 17.37 -13.19
N LEU A 349 13.53 16.12 -13.62
CA LEU A 349 13.45 14.96 -12.72
C LEU A 349 14.60 13.95 -12.93
N SER A 350 15.70 14.36 -13.57
CA SER A 350 16.87 13.51 -13.79
C SER A 350 17.50 13.01 -12.48
N GLU A 351 17.75 13.91 -11.52
CA GLU A 351 18.27 13.56 -10.18
C GLU A 351 17.31 12.64 -9.42
N TRP A 352 16.01 12.90 -9.50
CA TRP A 352 14.99 12.03 -8.91
C TRP A 352 15.03 10.63 -9.50
N ARG A 353 15.12 10.50 -10.83
CA ARG A 353 15.14 9.20 -11.51
C ARG A 353 16.39 8.41 -11.12
N GLU A 354 17.53 9.07 -11.00
CA GLU A 354 18.77 8.47 -10.49
C GLU A 354 18.61 8.02 -9.03
N TYR A 355 18.07 8.86 -8.16
CA TYR A 355 17.75 8.50 -6.79
C TYR A 355 16.85 7.26 -6.72
N VAL A 356 15.75 7.21 -7.50
CA VAL A 356 14.84 6.05 -7.51
C VAL A 356 15.58 4.78 -7.94
N ARG A 357 16.44 4.88 -8.95
CA ARG A 357 17.26 3.75 -9.43
C ARG A 357 18.20 3.25 -8.34
N GLU A 358 18.94 4.14 -7.68
CA GLU A 358 19.88 3.75 -6.64
C GLU A 358 19.19 3.21 -5.38
N ARG A 359 18.11 3.87 -4.98
CA ARG A 359 17.38 3.61 -3.73
C ARG A 359 16.56 2.32 -3.81
N TYR A 360 15.92 2.07 -4.95
CA TYR A 360 14.92 1.00 -5.12
C TYR A 360 15.29 -0.04 -6.18
N GLY A 361 16.37 0.17 -6.93
CA GLY A 361 16.90 -0.81 -7.90
C GLY A 361 16.01 -1.03 -9.12
N VAL A 362 15.30 0.00 -9.57
CA VAL A 362 14.32 -0.02 -10.68
C VAL A 362 14.52 1.12 -11.67
#